data_AF-A0A953XJ10-F1
#
_entry.id   AF-A0A953XJ10-F1
#
_cell.length_a   1.000
_cell.length_b   1.000
_cell.length_c   1.000
_cell.angle_alpha   90.00
_cell.angle_beta   90.00
_cell.angle_gamma   90.00
#
_symmetry.space_group_name_H-M   'P 1'
#
loop_
_entity.id
_entity.type
_entity.pdbx_description
1 polymer ?
#
loop_
_entity_poly.entity_id
_entity_poly.type
_entity_poly.pdbx_seq_one_letter_code
_entity_poly.pdbx_strand_id
1 'polypeptide(L)'
;MNDVVASTQREEAVVAEEDAAQPEPTGPAPLGTAFPELAQFVETGMSDLSEEHEATLRLLLGRLNGEETLFLPKMRICRVADSFGGTFFVLLEEPRYVVIPGSYNVDAHVFGTNWELLSQVGFSAGWRMDISDVEVLDESPLGRSVMCFKTAPFINGRGVGREYYALCSGRLVLVRLEDAKGVAIENVYGAPNHTIGPVPVELDELADAITKDVDVGLLLEALVFMGGQHLTLDGLAGRDVLSETKDLIACVDELFADSAVRDRVAALAESDNVWVRDAARLAQSRRVYD
;
A
#
# COMPACT_ATOMS: atom_id res chain seq x y z
N MET A 1 32.63 -58.74 40.88
CA MET A 1 31.51 -58.03 41.54
C MET A 1 32.02 -56.68 41.97
N ASN A 2 31.69 -55.64 41.21
CA ASN A 2 31.46 -54.26 41.65
C ASN A 2 31.32 -53.39 40.40
N ASP A 3 30.08 -53.29 39.92
CA ASP A 3 29.65 -52.31 38.93
C ASP A 3 29.48 -50.96 39.62
N VAL A 4 30.18 -49.94 39.13
CA VAL A 4 30.01 -48.54 39.54
C VAL A 4 29.23 -47.85 38.44
N VAL A 5 27.94 -47.63 38.72
CA VAL A 5 27.00 -46.89 37.87
C VAL A 5 27.22 -45.40 38.11
N ALA A 6 27.70 -44.68 37.09
CA ALA A 6 27.79 -43.23 37.12
C ALA A 6 26.46 -42.63 36.63
N SER A 7 25.70 -42.03 37.55
CA SER A 7 24.51 -41.23 37.21
C SER A 7 24.94 -39.81 36.87
N THR A 8 24.78 -39.41 35.63
CA THR A 8 24.92 -38.00 35.21
C THR A 8 23.56 -37.33 35.34
N GLN A 9 23.40 -36.48 36.36
CA GLN A 9 22.27 -35.57 36.47
C GLN A 9 22.44 -34.47 35.41
N ARG A 10 21.48 -34.38 34.49
CA ARG A 10 21.31 -33.23 33.58
C ARG A 10 20.46 -32.21 34.32
N GLU A 11 21.07 -31.07 34.66
CA GLU A 11 20.35 -29.88 35.08
C GLU A 11 19.63 -29.28 33.86
N GLU A 12 18.30 -29.35 33.86
CA GLU A 12 17.45 -28.59 32.97
C GLU A 12 17.43 -27.13 33.45
N ALA A 13 18.18 -26.27 32.76
CA ALA A 13 18.08 -24.83 32.91
C ALA A 13 16.78 -24.36 32.24
N VAL A 14 15.75 -24.13 33.05
CA VAL A 14 14.55 -23.39 32.66
C VAL A 14 14.96 -21.93 32.51
N VAL A 15 15.28 -21.53 31.28
CA VAL A 15 15.45 -20.13 30.91
C VAL A 15 14.05 -19.52 30.91
N ALA A 16 13.78 -18.63 31.87
CA ALA A 16 12.59 -17.80 31.85
C ALA A 16 12.68 -16.89 30.62
N GLU A 17 11.77 -17.07 29.67
CA GLU A 17 11.51 -16.09 28.62
C GLU A 17 11.03 -14.80 29.32
N GLU A 18 11.94 -13.83 29.43
CA GLU A 18 11.57 -12.45 29.70
C GLU A 18 10.66 -12.00 28.56
N ASP A 19 9.39 -11.77 28.91
CA ASP A 19 8.34 -11.20 28.08
C ASP A 19 8.76 -9.78 27.69
N ALA A 20 9.62 -9.69 26.67
CA ALA A 20 10.10 -8.43 26.13
C ALA A 20 8.90 -7.71 25.53
N ALA A 21 8.41 -6.71 26.25
CA ALA A 21 7.32 -5.84 25.81
C ALA A 21 7.57 -5.46 24.35
N GLN A 22 6.65 -5.86 23.46
CA GLN A 22 6.74 -5.52 22.06
C GLN A 22 6.86 -4.00 21.94
N PRO A 23 7.82 -3.49 21.15
CA PRO A 23 7.98 -2.05 20.98
C PRO A 23 6.64 -1.47 20.53
N GLU A 24 6.17 -0.41 21.20
CA GLU A 24 4.97 0.29 20.75
C GLU A 24 5.16 0.71 19.29
N PRO A 25 4.18 0.44 18.40
CA PRO A 25 4.31 0.76 17.00
C PRO A 25 4.54 2.27 16.84
N THR A 26 5.75 2.64 16.39
CA THR A 26 6.12 4.02 16.09
C THR A 26 5.48 4.45 14.78
N GLY A 27 4.17 4.66 14.81
CA GLY A 27 3.44 5.31 13.72
C GLY A 27 3.79 6.79 13.60
N PRO A 28 3.42 7.45 12.49
CA PRO A 28 3.55 8.90 12.36
C PRO A 28 2.86 9.62 13.52
N ALA A 29 3.45 10.73 13.96
CA ALA A 29 2.81 11.57 14.97
C ALA A 29 1.43 12.04 14.45
N PRO A 30 0.36 11.95 15.26
CA PRO A 30 -0.97 12.29 14.79
C PRO A 30 -1.03 13.74 14.34
N LEU A 31 -1.78 14.02 13.27
CA LEU A 31 -2.06 15.38 12.79
C LEU A 31 -2.98 16.16 13.76
N GLY A 32 -3.34 15.56 14.89
CA GLY A 32 -3.87 16.22 16.09
C GLY A 32 -5.38 16.46 16.10
N THR A 33 -6.09 16.15 15.01
CA THR A 33 -7.55 16.34 14.92
C THR A 33 -8.27 14.99 14.92
N ALA A 34 -9.25 14.85 15.82
CA ALA A 34 -10.11 13.67 15.90
C ALA A 34 -11.47 13.89 15.22
N PHE A 35 -12.01 12.82 14.64
CA PHE A 35 -13.26 12.81 13.87
C PHE A 35 -14.18 11.65 14.32
N PRO A 36 -14.56 11.57 15.62
CA PRO A 36 -15.36 10.46 16.15
C PRO A 36 -16.71 10.29 15.44
N GLU A 37 -17.23 11.35 14.83
CA GLU A 37 -18.48 11.33 14.06
C GLU A 37 -18.40 10.46 12.80
N LEU A 38 -17.20 10.11 12.33
CA LEU A 38 -17.01 9.19 11.21
C LEU A 38 -17.37 7.74 11.55
N ALA A 39 -17.40 7.39 12.85
CA ALA A 39 -17.70 6.04 13.30
C ALA A 39 -19.07 5.51 12.82
N GLN A 40 -20.06 6.38 12.66
CA GLN A 40 -21.39 6.00 12.19
C GLN A 40 -21.44 5.62 10.71
N PHE A 41 -20.38 5.90 9.95
CA PHE A 41 -20.30 5.62 8.51
C PHE A 41 -19.45 4.40 8.16
N VAL A 42 -18.87 3.73 9.17
CA VAL A 42 -18.12 2.48 8.96
C VAL A 42 -19.05 1.44 8.34
N GLU A 43 -18.63 0.87 7.21
CA GLU A 43 -19.39 -0.15 6.46
C GLU A 43 -20.76 0.30 5.92
N THR A 44 -21.11 1.59 6.07
CA THR A 44 -22.36 2.14 5.54
C THR A 44 -22.21 2.43 4.05
N GLY A 45 -23.10 1.84 3.24
CA GLY A 45 -23.18 2.14 1.81
C GLY A 45 -23.60 3.59 1.57
N MET A 46 -22.85 4.31 0.75
CA MET A 46 -23.13 5.72 0.44
C MET A 46 -24.47 5.96 -0.26
N SER A 47 -25.02 4.94 -0.92
CA SER A 47 -26.35 5.01 -1.55
C SER A 47 -27.50 5.11 -0.54
N ASP A 48 -27.23 4.80 0.73
CA ASP A 48 -28.26 4.60 1.75
C ASP A 48 -28.23 5.69 2.83
N LEU A 49 -27.47 6.76 2.62
CA LEU A 49 -27.37 7.88 3.57
C LEU A 49 -28.66 8.73 3.57
N SER A 50 -29.11 9.10 4.77
CA SER A 50 -30.14 10.13 4.94
C SER A 50 -29.60 11.52 4.58
N GLU A 51 -30.48 12.49 4.31
CA GLU A 51 -30.07 13.89 4.06
C GLU A 51 -29.26 14.48 5.24
N GLU A 52 -29.60 14.11 6.48
CA GLU A 52 -28.87 14.53 7.68
C GLU A 52 -27.46 13.95 7.71
N HIS A 53 -27.33 12.64 7.47
CA HIS A 53 -26.04 11.96 7.36
C HIS A 53 -25.18 12.53 6.23
N GLU A 54 -25.80 12.85 5.08
CA GLU A 54 -25.13 13.48 3.96
C GLU A 54 -24.57 14.87 4.34
N ALA A 55 -25.37 15.68 5.04
CA ALA A 55 -24.96 17.01 5.49
C ALA A 55 -23.84 16.94 6.54
N THR A 56 -23.93 16.02 7.52
CA THR A 56 -22.87 15.78 8.49
C THR A 56 -21.57 15.39 7.80
N LEU A 57 -21.63 14.48 6.83
CA LEU A 57 -20.46 14.02 6.11
C LEU A 57 -19.81 15.15 5.30
N ARG A 58 -20.60 16.00 4.62
CA ARG A 58 -20.05 17.19 3.92
C ARG A 58 -19.28 18.12 4.86
N LEU A 59 -19.79 18.33 6.08
CA LEU A 59 -19.11 19.15 7.09
C LEU A 59 -17.81 18.51 7.56
N LEU A 60 -17.80 17.18 7.76
CA LEU A 60 -16.60 16.44 8.16
C LEU A 60 -15.52 16.48 7.09
N LEU A 61 -15.88 16.25 5.82
CA LEU A 61 -14.95 16.37 4.69
C LEU A 61 -14.43 17.79 4.54
N GLY A 62 -15.28 18.80 4.71
CA GLY A 62 -14.83 20.18 4.62
C GLY A 62 -13.84 20.56 5.72
N ARG A 63 -13.99 19.97 6.92
CA ARG A 63 -12.98 20.07 8.00
C ARG A 63 -11.70 19.32 7.67
N LEU A 64 -11.80 18.15 7.04
CA LEU A 64 -10.68 17.29 6.70
C LEU A 64 -9.81 17.89 5.59
N ASN A 65 -10.45 18.41 4.54
CA ASN A 65 -9.80 18.96 3.36
C ASN A 65 -9.53 20.48 3.45
N GLY A 66 -10.07 21.15 4.48
CA GLY A 66 -9.93 22.60 4.66
C GLY A 66 -10.74 23.45 3.69
N GLU A 67 -11.63 22.84 2.90
CA GLU A 67 -12.43 23.51 1.87
C GLU A 67 -13.88 23.01 1.88
N GLU A 68 -14.85 23.90 1.61
CA GLU A 68 -16.26 23.50 1.56
C GLU A 68 -16.52 22.56 0.37
N THR A 69 -16.99 21.35 0.65
CA THR A 69 -17.31 20.35 -0.36
C THR A 69 -18.74 20.53 -0.87
N LEU A 70 -18.89 21.05 -2.09
CA LEU A 70 -20.21 21.26 -2.74
C LEU A 70 -20.90 19.95 -3.13
N PHE A 71 -20.13 18.92 -3.48
CA PHE A 71 -20.63 17.61 -3.87
C PHE A 71 -19.87 16.53 -3.11
N LEU A 72 -20.58 15.64 -2.43
CA LEU A 72 -19.91 14.52 -1.76
C LEU A 72 -19.18 13.65 -2.78
N PRO A 73 -17.90 13.30 -2.58
CA PRO A 73 -17.28 12.25 -3.37
C PRO A 73 -18.03 10.92 -3.18
N LYS A 74 -17.76 9.94 -4.05
CA LYS A 74 -18.05 8.56 -3.68
C LYS A 74 -17.05 8.20 -2.59
N MET A 75 -17.51 7.58 -1.52
CA MET A 75 -16.65 7.32 -0.37
C MET A 75 -16.87 5.95 0.20
N ARG A 76 -15.86 5.49 0.95
CA ARG A 76 -15.97 4.29 1.76
C ARG A 76 -15.12 4.42 3.01
N ILE A 77 -15.65 3.99 4.14
CA ILE A 77 -14.86 3.82 5.37
C ILE A 77 -14.69 2.34 5.63
N CYS A 78 -13.45 1.89 5.55
CA CYS A 78 -13.04 0.51 5.77
C CYS A 78 -12.34 0.38 7.12
N ARG A 79 -12.64 -0.69 7.87
CA ARG A 79 -11.80 -1.11 9.00
C ARG A 79 -10.70 -2.03 8.48
N VAL A 80 -9.45 -1.75 8.83
CA VAL A 80 -8.28 -2.50 8.35
C VAL A 80 -7.35 -2.81 9.53
N ALA A 81 -6.82 -4.03 9.58
CA ALA A 81 -5.79 -4.40 10.53
C ALA A 81 -4.38 -4.19 9.93
N ASP A 82 -3.42 -3.72 10.74
CA ASP A 82 -2.00 -3.65 10.35
C ASP A 82 -1.26 -5.00 10.56
N SER A 83 0.07 -5.00 10.38
CA SER A 83 0.93 -6.18 10.63
C SER A 83 0.97 -6.63 12.09
N PHE A 84 0.62 -5.78 13.04
CA PHE A 84 0.69 -6.03 14.47
C PHE A 84 -0.69 -6.32 15.07
N GLY A 85 -1.74 -6.40 14.23
CA GLY A 85 -3.13 -6.59 14.66
C GLY A 85 -3.79 -5.32 15.20
N GLY A 86 -3.13 -4.16 15.09
CA GLY A 86 -3.71 -2.86 15.36
C GLY A 86 -4.87 -2.58 14.41
N THR A 87 -5.95 -2.01 14.94
CA THR A 87 -7.14 -1.65 14.15
C THR A 87 -7.06 -0.19 13.72
N PHE A 88 -7.29 0.05 12.43
CA PHE A 88 -7.33 1.37 11.82
C PHE A 88 -8.58 1.53 10.97
N PHE A 89 -8.91 2.78 10.67
CA PHE A 89 -9.99 3.12 9.76
C PHE A 89 -9.43 3.87 8.56
N VAL A 90 -9.84 3.50 7.36
CA VAL A 90 -9.43 4.17 6.13
C VAL A 90 -10.66 4.75 5.47
N LEU A 91 -10.74 6.08 5.37
CA LEU A 91 -11.68 6.77 4.50
C LEU A 91 -11.04 6.91 3.13
N LEU A 92 -11.74 6.41 2.11
CA LEU A 92 -11.40 6.58 0.71
C LEU A 92 -12.37 7.60 0.11
N GLU A 93 -11.84 8.63 -0.55
CA GLU A 93 -12.59 9.61 -1.32
C GLU A 93 -12.28 9.43 -2.81
N GLU A 94 -13.33 9.17 -3.59
CA GLU A 94 -13.30 9.00 -5.04
C GLU A 94 -14.06 10.17 -5.70
N PRO A 95 -13.46 10.88 -6.67
CA PRO A 95 -14.12 11.99 -7.35
C PRO A 95 -15.34 11.48 -8.12
N ARG A 96 -16.47 12.19 -7.97
CA ARG A 96 -17.72 11.84 -8.70
C ARG A 96 -17.60 11.97 -10.21
N TYR A 97 -16.64 12.75 -10.71
CA TYR A 97 -16.50 13.05 -12.11
C TYR A 97 -15.17 12.55 -12.64
N VAL A 98 -15.23 11.74 -13.69
CA VAL A 98 -14.07 11.41 -14.50
C VAL A 98 -13.75 12.64 -15.34
N VAL A 99 -12.62 13.29 -15.05
CA VAL A 99 -12.07 14.33 -15.94
C VAL A 99 -11.48 13.61 -17.16
N ILE A 100 -11.93 13.95 -18.37
CA ILE A 100 -11.38 13.41 -19.62
C ILE A 100 -10.69 14.55 -20.39
N PRO A 101 -9.38 14.44 -20.70
CA PRO A 101 -8.45 13.39 -20.27
C PRO A 101 -8.03 13.58 -18.80
N GLY A 102 -7.91 12.49 -18.04
CA GLY A 102 -7.52 12.55 -16.64
C GLY A 102 -7.29 11.19 -16.00
N SER A 103 -6.70 11.20 -14.82
CA SER A 103 -6.59 10.06 -13.91
C SER A 103 -7.84 9.97 -13.02
N TYR A 104 -8.11 8.76 -12.54
CA TYR A 104 -9.03 8.58 -11.43
C TYR A 104 -8.23 8.73 -10.14
N ASN A 105 -8.30 9.88 -9.49
CA ASN A 105 -7.56 10.09 -8.24
C ASN A 105 -8.38 9.55 -7.06
N VAL A 106 -7.70 9.05 -6.03
CA VAL A 106 -8.28 8.62 -4.77
C VAL A 106 -7.52 9.32 -3.67
N ASP A 107 -8.25 9.94 -2.75
CA ASP A 107 -7.67 10.44 -1.50
C ASP A 107 -7.96 9.43 -0.39
N ALA A 108 -6.92 8.99 0.30
CA ALA A 108 -7.01 8.07 1.41
C ALA A 108 -6.61 8.76 2.71
N HIS A 109 -7.47 8.66 3.72
CA HIS A 109 -7.25 9.21 5.05
C HIS A 109 -7.24 8.05 6.05
N VAL A 110 -6.13 7.88 6.74
CA VAL A 110 -5.94 6.82 7.74
C VAL A 110 -6.18 7.40 9.12
N PHE A 111 -7.07 6.77 9.87
CA PHE A 111 -7.40 7.12 11.24
C PHE A 111 -7.00 6.01 12.20
N GLY A 112 -6.56 6.40 13.40
CA GLY A 112 -6.37 5.48 14.51
C GLY A 112 -7.68 5.12 15.20
N THR A 113 -7.60 4.40 16.32
CA THR A 113 -8.77 3.87 17.04
C THR A 113 -9.61 4.95 17.71
N ASN A 114 -9.05 6.12 17.96
CA ASN A 114 -9.76 7.27 18.52
C ASN A 114 -10.21 8.26 17.44
N TRP A 115 -10.21 7.83 16.17
CA TRP A 115 -10.54 8.65 15.00
C TRP A 115 -9.62 9.86 14.80
N GLU A 116 -8.41 9.81 15.34
CA GLU A 116 -7.34 10.76 15.07
C GLU A 116 -6.78 10.52 13.66
N LEU A 117 -6.63 11.59 12.87
CA LEU A 117 -6.01 11.49 11.56
C LEU A 117 -4.50 11.23 11.70
N LEU A 118 -4.04 10.08 11.21
CA LEU A 118 -2.65 9.64 11.23
C LEU A 118 -1.91 9.99 9.94
N SER A 119 -2.57 9.77 8.79
CA SER A 119 -1.99 10.06 7.49
C SER A 119 -3.06 10.41 6.46
N GLN A 120 -2.65 11.15 5.44
CA GLN A 120 -3.46 11.48 4.27
C GLN A 120 -2.58 11.37 3.02
N VAL A 121 -3.08 10.70 1.99
CA VAL A 121 -2.37 10.54 0.72
C VAL A 121 -3.34 10.55 -0.44
N GLY A 122 -3.08 11.40 -1.43
CA GLY A 122 -3.74 11.38 -2.73
C GLY A 122 -2.92 10.56 -3.72
N PHE A 123 -3.57 9.68 -4.48
CA PHE A 123 -2.91 8.88 -5.51
C PHE A 123 -3.83 8.59 -6.71
N SER A 124 -3.26 8.21 -7.84
CA SER A 124 -4.02 7.78 -9.02
C SER A 124 -4.37 6.29 -8.92
N ALA A 125 -5.60 5.91 -9.26
CA ALA A 125 -6.06 4.53 -9.51
C ALA A 125 -5.94 4.17 -11.01
N GLY A 126 -5.12 4.93 -11.75
CA GLY A 126 -4.77 4.67 -13.13
C GLY A 126 -5.58 5.45 -14.17
N TRP A 127 -5.17 5.28 -15.42
CA TRP A 127 -5.70 6.06 -16.54
C TRP A 127 -7.01 5.47 -17.03
N ARG A 128 -8.09 6.25 -16.91
CA ARG A 128 -9.43 5.88 -17.40
C ARG A 128 -9.88 4.51 -16.87
N MET A 129 -9.62 4.31 -15.59
CA MET A 129 -10.08 3.19 -14.79
C MET A 129 -11.34 3.59 -14.03
N ASP A 130 -12.17 2.61 -13.70
CA ASP A 130 -13.29 2.74 -12.77
C ASP A 130 -13.06 1.80 -11.59
N ILE A 131 -13.37 2.27 -10.38
CA ILE A 131 -13.34 1.45 -9.16
C ILE A 131 -14.77 0.99 -8.90
N SER A 132 -15.05 -0.26 -9.24
CA SER A 132 -16.39 -0.83 -9.10
C SER A 132 -16.72 -1.17 -7.64
N ASP A 133 -15.72 -1.55 -6.85
CA ASP A 133 -15.88 -2.00 -5.46
C ASP A 133 -14.54 -1.94 -4.71
N VAL A 134 -14.60 -1.93 -3.38
CA VAL A 134 -13.44 -1.99 -2.49
C VAL A 134 -13.76 -2.98 -1.37
N GLU A 135 -13.02 -4.07 -1.26
CA GLU A 135 -13.21 -5.08 -0.21
C GLU A 135 -12.00 -5.15 0.71
N VAL A 136 -12.21 -5.47 1.99
CA VAL A 136 -11.13 -5.80 2.92
C VAL A 136 -11.00 -7.32 2.95
N LEU A 137 -9.81 -7.82 2.65
CA LEU A 137 -9.47 -9.24 2.65
C LEU A 137 -8.61 -9.55 3.88
N ASP A 138 -9.20 -10.18 4.89
CA ASP A 138 -8.49 -10.49 6.16
C ASP A 138 -7.47 -11.64 6.02
N GLU A 139 -7.74 -12.59 5.13
CA GLU A 139 -6.87 -13.75 4.86
C GLU A 139 -6.09 -13.56 3.56
N SER A 140 -5.17 -12.61 3.54
CA SER A 140 -4.29 -12.41 2.39
C SER A 140 -3.02 -13.27 2.47
N PRO A 141 -2.29 -13.47 1.35
CA PRO A 141 -0.96 -14.08 1.38
C PRO A 141 0.06 -13.33 2.25
N LEU A 142 -0.22 -12.11 2.71
CA LEU A 142 0.62 -11.38 3.68
C LEU A 142 0.37 -11.83 5.12
N GLY A 143 -0.64 -12.66 5.39
CA GLY A 143 -1.04 -13.04 6.74
C GLY A 143 -1.74 -11.91 7.53
N ARG A 144 -2.27 -10.91 6.83
CA ARG A 144 -2.99 -9.74 7.41
C ARG A 144 -4.03 -9.18 6.45
N SER A 145 -4.83 -8.24 6.94
CA SER A 145 -5.83 -7.52 6.13
C SER A 145 -5.18 -6.70 5.02
N VAL A 146 -5.76 -6.77 3.82
CA VAL A 146 -5.43 -5.90 2.69
C VAL A 146 -6.72 -5.34 2.08
N MET A 147 -6.68 -4.12 1.57
CA MET A 147 -7.77 -3.58 0.76
C MET A 147 -7.59 -4.00 -0.69
N CYS A 148 -8.63 -4.53 -1.32
CA CYS A 148 -8.67 -4.91 -2.72
C CYS A 148 -9.66 -4.02 -3.46
N PHE A 149 -9.15 -3.19 -4.35
CA PHE A 149 -9.95 -2.35 -5.23
C PHE A 149 -10.24 -3.16 -6.49
N LYS A 150 -11.52 -3.40 -6.78
CA LYS A 150 -11.94 -4.09 -8.01
C LYS A 150 -12.07 -3.06 -9.12
N THR A 151 -11.16 -3.10 -10.08
CA THR A 151 -11.08 -2.10 -11.13
C THR A 151 -11.42 -2.66 -12.50
N ALA A 152 -11.84 -1.77 -13.40
CA ALA A 152 -12.11 -2.11 -14.79
C ALA A 152 -11.75 -0.94 -15.71
N PRO A 153 -11.29 -1.20 -16.95
CA PRO A 153 -11.08 -0.14 -17.92
C PRO A 153 -12.43 0.48 -18.31
N PHE A 154 -12.51 1.81 -18.27
CA PHE A 154 -13.69 2.55 -18.71
C PHE A 154 -13.62 2.90 -20.21
N ILE A 155 -12.61 3.68 -20.65
CA ILE A 155 -12.43 4.08 -22.05
C ILE A 155 -10.95 4.01 -22.44
N ASN A 156 -10.51 2.98 -23.15
CA ASN A 156 -9.07 2.77 -23.46
C ASN A 156 -8.17 2.71 -22.20
N GLY A 157 -8.76 2.40 -21.04
CA GLY A 157 -8.00 2.18 -19.82
C GLY A 157 -7.18 0.89 -19.90
N ARG A 158 -6.25 0.74 -18.97
CA ARG A 158 -5.43 -0.47 -18.85
C ARG A 158 -6.27 -1.64 -18.32
N GLY A 159 -5.94 -2.87 -18.70
CA GLY A 159 -6.60 -4.07 -18.20
C GLY A 159 -6.18 -4.45 -16.77
N VAL A 160 -6.26 -3.53 -15.81
CA VAL A 160 -6.09 -3.81 -14.38
C VAL A 160 -7.43 -4.27 -13.83
N GLY A 161 -7.46 -5.45 -13.22
CA GLY A 161 -8.67 -6.01 -12.62
C GLY A 161 -8.72 -5.80 -11.11
N ARG A 162 -7.56 -5.79 -10.45
CA ARG A 162 -7.46 -5.62 -9.00
C ARG A 162 -6.21 -4.85 -8.60
N GLU A 163 -6.38 -3.99 -7.60
CA GLU A 163 -5.29 -3.23 -6.96
C GLU A 163 -5.35 -3.54 -5.47
N TYR A 164 -4.23 -3.98 -4.89
CA TYR A 164 -4.16 -4.40 -3.50
C TYR A 164 -3.29 -3.45 -2.70
N TYR A 165 -3.83 -3.00 -1.57
CA TYR A 165 -3.19 -2.07 -0.68
C TYR A 165 -3.08 -2.64 0.73
N ALA A 166 -1.92 -2.47 1.35
CA ALA A 166 -1.69 -2.81 2.76
C ALA A 166 -1.52 -1.54 3.58
N LEU A 167 -1.88 -1.60 4.86
CA LEU A 167 -1.55 -0.55 5.80
C LEU A 167 -0.22 -0.89 6.48
N CYS A 168 0.79 -0.05 6.26
CA CYS A 168 2.14 -0.24 6.80
C CYS A 168 2.59 1.07 7.44
N SER A 169 3.02 1.02 8.71
CA SER A 169 3.50 2.20 9.45
C SER A 169 2.53 3.39 9.40
N GLY A 170 1.21 3.12 9.50
CA GLY A 170 0.17 4.16 9.47
C GLY A 170 -0.11 4.80 8.10
N ARG A 171 0.50 4.31 7.01
CA ARG A 171 0.23 4.75 5.64
C ARG A 171 -0.23 3.60 4.74
N LEU A 172 -1.00 3.95 3.72
CA LEU A 172 -1.42 2.98 2.71
C LEU A 172 -0.33 2.79 1.66
N VAL A 173 -0.03 1.54 1.31
CA VAL A 173 0.99 1.18 0.31
C VAL A 173 0.44 0.22 -0.72
N LEU A 174 0.81 0.38 -2.00
CA LEU A 174 0.43 -0.54 -3.06
C LEU A 174 1.30 -1.80 -2.98
N VAL A 175 0.70 -2.97 -2.77
CA VAL A 175 1.43 -4.23 -2.62
C VAL A 175 1.27 -5.20 -3.78
N ARG A 176 0.26 -5.00 -4.64
CA ARG A 176 0.06 -5.83 -5.84
C ARG A 176 -0.89 -5.20 -6.85
N LEU A 177 -0.64 -5.46 -8.12
CA LEU A 177 -1.57 -5.24 -9.23
C LEU A 177 -1.84 -6.57 -9.93
N GLU A 178 -3.10 -6.81 -10.29
CA GLU A 178 -3.48 -7.97 -11.08
C GLU A 178 -4.29 -7.56 -12.31
N ASP A 179 -4.12 -8.31 -13.40
CA ASP A 179 -5.05 -8.25 -14.53
C ASP A 179 -6.40 -8.92 -14.20
N ALA A 180 -7.34 -8.89 -15.15
CA ALA A 180 -8.66 -9.53 -14.99
C ALA A 180 -8.61 -11.06 -14.80
N LYS A 181 -7.45 -11.70 -14.98
CA LYS A 181 -7.24 -13.15 -14.78
C LYS A 181 -6.54 -13.46 -13.45
N GLY A 182 -6.25 -12.45 -12.63
CA GLY A 182 -5.52 -12.61 -11.38
C GLY A 182 -4.01 -12.77 -11.56
N VAL A 183 -3.47 -12.44 -12.74
CA VAL A 183 -2.03 -12.50 -13.00
C VAL A 183 -1.38 -11.19 -12.57
N ALA A 184 -0.27 -11.29 -11.83
CA ALA A 184 0.50 -10.12 -11.42
C ALA A 184 0.98 -9.32 -12.63
N ILE A 185 0.86 -8.00 -12.57
CA ILE A 185 1.31 -7.08 -13.62
C ILE A 185 2.13 -5.92 -13.04
N GLU A 186 2.98 -5.34 -13.88
CA GLU A 186 3.87 -4.21 -13.55
C GLU A 186 3.04 -2.93 -13.29
N ASN A 187 3.51 -2.00 -12.47
CA ASN A 187 2.99 -0.63 -12.48
C ASN A 187 3.60 0.17 -13.65
N VAL A 188 3.05 1.33 -14.01
CA VAL A 188 3.56 2.18 -15.09
C VAL A 188 3.85 3.56 -14.57
N TYR A 189 5.12 3.88 -14.35
CA TYR A 189 5.56 5.16 -13.76
C TYR A 189 5.86 6.23 -14.82
N GLY A 190 5.95 5.86 -16.09
CA GLY A 190 6.32 6.79 -17.16
C GLY A 190 5.34 7.92 -17.46
N ALA A 191 4.14 7.91 -16.85
CA ALA A 191 3.21 9.03 -16.84
C ALA A 191 2.37 9.01 -15.53
N PRO A 192 2.19 10.14 -14.82
CA PRO A 192 1.47 10.22 -13.55
C PRO A 192 0.04 9.71 -13.60
N ASN A 193 -0.64 9.90 -14.74
CA ASN A 193 -1.99 9.38 -14.91
C ASN A 193 -2.03 7.87 -15.15
N HIS A 194 -0.90 7.23 -15.49
CA HIS A 194 -0.77 5.78 -15.62
C HIS A 194 -0.33 5.13 -14.31
N THR A 195 0.41 5.86 -13.47
CA THR A 195 0.85 5.39 -12.17
C THR A 195 -0.36 5.05 -11.30
N ILE A 196 -0.34 3.85 -10.72
CA ILE A 196 -1.34 3.40 -9.77
C ILE A 196 -0.75 3.43 -8.36
N GLY A 197 -1.52 3.91 -7.39
CA GLY A 197 -1.16 3.93 -5.97
C GLY A 197 -0.18 5.04 -5.57
N PRO A 198 0.06 5.19 -4.26
CA PRO A 198 1.10 6.09 -3.74
C PRO A 198 2.48 5.73 -4.30
N VAL A 199 3.29 6.74 -4.60
CA VAL A 199 4.69 6.55 -4.96
C VAL A 199 5.52 6.57 -3.68
N PRO A 200 6.39 5.57 -3.42
CA PRO A 200 7.27 5.60 -2.26
C PRO A 200 8.24 6.78 -2.33
N VAL A 201 8.61 7.31 -1.18
CA VAL A 201 9.28 8.61 -1.07
C VAL A 201 10.80 8.52 -0.87
N GLU A 202 11.32 7.45 -0.25
CA GLU A 202 12.72 7.40 0.19
C GLU A 202 13.47 6.13 -0.26
N LEU A 203 14.62 6.31 -0.91
CA LEU A 203 15.46 5.22 -1.42
C LEU A 203 15.93 4.28 -0.30
N ASP A 204 16.41 4.85 0.82
CA ASP A 204 16.94 4.07 1.93
C ASP A 204 15.86 3.17 2.54
N GLU A 205 14.62 3.65 2.63
CA GLU A 205 13.49 2.85 3.11
C GLU A 205 13.19 1.68 2.18
N LEU A 206 13.28 1.88 0.86
CA LEU A 206 13.08 0.83 -0.14
C LEU A 206 14.18 -0.23 -0.07
N ALA A 207 15.45 0.20 0.01
CA ALA A 207 16.59 -0.70 0.14
C ALA A 207 16.51 -1.52 1.44
N ASP A 208 16.14 -0.87 2.54
CA ASP A 208 15.95 -1.50 3.84
C ASP A 208 14.78 -2.49 3.83
N ALA A 209 13.66 -2.13 3.22
CA ALA A 209 12.50 -3.01 3.09
C ALA A 209 12.85 -4.31 2.35
N ILE A 210 13.73 -4.22 1.34
CA ILE A 210 14.20 -5.40 0.59
C ILE A 210 15.20 -6.22 1.42
N THR A 211 16.15 -5.57 2.08
CA THR A 211 17.34 -6.25 2.63
C THR A 211 17.23 -6.65 4.11
N LYS A 212 16.36 -6.01 4.89
CA LYS A 212 16.30 -6.17 6.36
C LYS A 212 15.09 -6.96 6.87
N ASP A 213 14.23 -7.48 5.99
CA ASP A 213 13.05 -8.29 6.34
C ASP A 213 12.13 -7.63 7.39
N VAL A 214 11.91 -6.31 7.26
CA VAL A 214 11.22 -5.50 8.28
C VAL A 214 9.70 -5.75 8.31
N ASP A 215 9.05 -5.75 7.15
CA ASP A 215 7.61 -5.93 7.00
C ASP A 215 7.31 -6.38 5.56
N VAL A 216 6.49 -7.43 5.38
CA VAL A 216 6.22 -8.03 4.06
C VAL A 216 5.52 -7.07 3.08
N GLY A 217 4.81 -6.07 3.58
CA GLY A 217 4.05 -5.10 2.80
C GLY A 217 4.94 -3.97 2.33
N LEU A 218 5.86 -3.51 3.19
CA LEU A 218 6.94 -2.62 2.76
C LEU A 218 7.86 -3.31 1.74
N LEU A 219 8.17 -4.59 1.96
CA LEU A 219 8.89 -5.40 0.97
C LEU A 219 8.15 -5.45 -0.37
N LEU A 220 6.84 -5.73 -0.35
CA LEU A 220 6.02 -5.79 -1.56
C LEU A 220 5.88 -4.43 -2.24
N GLU A 221 5.73 -3.33 -1.49
CA GLU A 221 5.75 -1.97 -2.03
C GLU A 221 7.06 -1.72 -2.80
N ALA A 222 8.19 -2.07 -2.19
CA ALA A 222 9.49 -1.90 -2.83
C ALA A 222 9.67 -2.75 -4.09
N LEU A 223 9.23 -4.01 -4.07
CA LEU A 223 9.28 -4.89 -5.24
C LEU A 223 8.31 -4.45 -6.35
N VAL A 224 7.11 -3.96 -6.01
CA VAL A 224 6.13 -3.44 -6.98
C VAL A 224 6.66 -2.17 -7.63
N PHE A 225 7.27 -1.28 -6.84
CA PHE A 225 7.94 -0.09 -7.36
C PHE A 225 9.06 -0.49 -8.30
N MET A 226 10.04 -1.27 -7.83
CA MET A 226 11.21 -1.71 -8.63
C MET A 226 10.84 -2.51 -9.88
N GLY A 227 9.75 -3.28 -9.85
CA GLY A 227 9.22 -4.05 -10.99
C GLY A 227 8.33 -3.28 -11.94
N GLY A 228 8.16 -1.97 -11.74
CA GLY A 228 7.39 -1.11 -12.63
C GLY A 228 8.09 -0.80 -13.96
N GLN A 229 7.32 -0.21 -14.88
CA GLN A 229 7.85 0.39 -16.10
C GLN A 229 8.25 1.84 -15.81
N HIS A 230 9.56 2.06 -15.71
CA HIS A 230 10.16 3.37 -15.46
C HIS A 230 10.72 3.98 -16.74
N LEU A 231 10.77 5.31 -16.78
CA LEU A 231 11.51 6.02 -17.82
C LEU A 231 13.01 5.78 -17.63
N THR A 232 13.74 5.94 -18.74
CA THR A 232 15.19 6.18 -18.67
C THR A 232 15.44 7.68 -18.68
N LEU A 233 16.63 8.10 -18.21
CA LEU A 233 17.06 9.50 -18.33
C LEU A 233 17.01 10.01 -19.78
N ASP A 234 17.31 9.13 -20.74
CA ASP A 234 17.20 9.43 -22.17
C ASP A 234 15.73 9.54 -22.63
N GLY A 235 14.86 8.64 -22.14
CA GLY A 235 13.42 8.65 -22.42
C GLY A 235 12.69 9.89 -21.87
N LEU A 236 13.26 10.56 -20.87
CA LEU A 236 12.75 11.82 -20.34
C LEU A 236 13.01 13.01 -21.29
N ALA A 237 14.03 12.93 -22.15
CA ALA A 237 14.41 14.03 -23.03
C ALA A 237 13.29 14.35 -24.04
N GLY A 238 12.61 15.49 -23.84
CA GLY A 238 11.53 15.94 -24.72
C GLY A 238 10.11 15.55 -24.26
N ARG A 239 9.96 14.94 -23.07
CA ARG A 239 8.66 14.74 -22.42
C ARG A 239 8.33 15.92 -21.49
N ASP A 240 7.04 16.22 -21.35
CA ASP A 240 6.54 17.32 -20.51
C ASP A 240 6.80 17.09 -19.01
N VAL A 241 6.75 18.18 -18.23
CA VAL A 241 7.00 18.26 -16.78
C VAL A 241 6.12 17.32 -15.92
N LEU A 242 5.04 16.80 -16.50
CA LEU A 242 4.13 15.86 -15.85
C LEU A 242 4.58 14.41 -16.07
N SER A 243 5.87 14.09 -15.96
CA SER A 243 6.40 12.72 -16.09
C SER A 243 7.03 12.27 -14.78
N GLU A 244 7.48 11.01 -14.71
CA GLU A 244 8.39 10.55 -13.65
C GLU A 244 9.54 11.54 -13.45
N THR A 245 9.90 11.81 -12.19
CA THR A 245 10.98 12.75 -11.88
C THR A 245 12.34 12.10 -12.12
N LYS A 246 13.36 12.93 -12.37
CA LYS A 246 14.75 12.42 -12.46
C LYS A 246 15.19 11.69 -11.20
N ASP A 247 14.72 12.15 -10.04
CA ASP A 247 15.07 11.58 -8.74
C ASP A 247 14.48 10.17 -8.57
N LEU A 248 13.24 9.94 -9.04
CA LEU A 248 12.64 8.60 -9.04
C LEU A 248 13.37 7.64 -9.99
N ILE A 249 13.72 8.10 -11.20
CA ILE A 249 14.49 7.30 -12.16
C ILE A 249 15.86 6.93 -11.56
N ALA A 250 16.56 7.90 -10.96
CA ALA A 250 17.85 7.68 -10.32
C ALA A 250 17.74 6.71 -9.13
N CYS A 251 16.71 6.85 -8.29
CA CYS A 251 16.42 5.96 -7.17
C CYS A 251 16.30 4.49 -7.65
N VAL A 252 15.54 4.24 -8.71
CA VAL A 252 15.40 2.89 -9.28
C VAL A 252 16.74 2.38 -9.82
N ASP A 253 17.49 3.20 -10.56
CA ASP A 253 18.82 2.83 -11.07
C ASP A 253 19.80 2.47 -9.94
N GLU A 254 19.77 3.20 -8.84
CA GLU A 254 20.58 2.94 -7.65
C GLU A 254 20.20 1.61 -6.96
N LEU A 255 18.90 1.33 -6.80
CA LEU A 255 18.43 0.03 -6.28
C LEU A 255 18.91 -1.14 -7.15
N PHE A 256 18.90 -0.99 -8.48
CA PHE A 256 19.39 -2.02 -9.40
C PHE A 256 20.92 -2.15 -9.39
N ALA A 257 21.65 -1.08 -9.09
CA ALA A 257 23.11 -1.12 -9.01
C ALA A 257 23.61 -1.84 -7.75
N ASP A 258 22.85 -1.77 -6.65
CA ASP A 258 23.16 -2.44 -5.40
C ASP A 258 23.16 -3.98 -5.54
N SER A 259 24.30 -4.61 -5.22
CA SER A 259 24.43 -6.07 -5.29
C SER A 259 23.63 -6.81 -4.22
N ALA A 260 23.54 -6.27 -3.00
CA ALA A 260 22.78 -6.89 -1.92
C ALA A 260 21.28 -6.89 -2.23
N VAL A 261 20.75 -5.79 -2.79
CA VAL A 261 19.37 -5.73 -3.29
C VAL A 261 19.15 -6.77 -4.38
N ARG A 262 20.00 -6.83 -5.40
CA ARG A 262 19.87 -7.81 -6.50
C ARG A 262 19.92 -9.26 -6.03
N ASP A 263 20.87 -9.60 -5.17
CA ASP A 263 21.00 -10.95 -4.62
C ASP A 263 19.76 -11.33 -3.80
N ARG A 264 19.23 -10.37 -3.02
CA ARG A 264 18.02 -10.57 -2.24
C ARG A 264 16.78 -10.74 -3.11
N VAL A 265 16.58 -9.89 -4.11
CA VAL A 265 15.48 -10.02 -5.10
C VAL A 265 15.55 -11.38 -5.81
N ALA A 266 16.76 -11.86 -6.14
CA ALA A 266 16.93 -13.18 -6.74
C ALA A 266 16.52 -14.33 -5.81
N ALA A 267 16.84 -14.25 -4.52
CA ALA A 267 16.35 -15.21 -3.54
C ALA A 267 14.82 -15.16 -3.37
N LEU A 268 14.24 -13.95 -3.36
CA LEU A 268 12.80 -13.73 -3.20
C LEU A 268 11.97 -14.25 -4.39
N ALA A 269 12.57 -14.31 -5.58
CA ALA A 269 11.96 -14.91 -6.78
C ALA A 269 11.70 -16.44 -6.67
N GLU A 270 12.19 -17.06 -5.60
CA GLU A 270 11.94 -18.46 -5.22
C GLU A 270 11.13 -18.59 -3.92
N SER A 271 10.51 -17.50 -3.44
CA SER A 271 9.70 -17.53 -2.22
C SER A 271 8.49 -18.46 -2.34
N ASP A 272 8.13 -19.09 -1.22
CA ASP A 272 6.87 -19.83 -1.07
C ASP A 272 5.66 -18.90 -1.09
N ASN A 273 5.84 -17.63 -0.69
CA ASN A 273 4.80 -16.62 -0.79
C ASN A 273 4.65 -16.17 -2.24
N VAL A 274 3.51 -16.51 -2.86
CA VAL A 274 3.25 -16.23 -4.27
C VAL A 274 3.30 -14.74 -4.62
N TRP A 275 2.86 -13.84 -3.73
CA TRP A 275 2.90 -12.40 -4.02
C TRP A 275 4.33 -11.87 -4.03
N VAL A 276 5.15 -12.28 -3.05
CA VAL A 276 6.57 -11.91 -2.98
C VAL A 276 7.31 -12.46 -4.19
N ARG A 277 7.07 -13.73 -4.52
CA ARG A 277 7.68 -14.39 -5.67
C ARG A 277 7.36 -13.70 -6.99
N ASP A 278 6.08 -13.40 -7.23
CA ASP A 278 5.66 -12.74 -8.46
C ASP A 278 6.25 -11.33 -8.57
N ALA A 279 6.20 -10.54 -7.49
CA ALA A 279 6.73 -9.18 -7.46
C ALA A 279 8.25 -9.16 -7.68
N ALA A 280 8.99 -10.09 -7.06
CA ALA A 280 10.43 -10.23 -7.27
C ALA A 280 10.77 -10.62 -8.71
N ARG A 281 9.98 -11.50 -9.34
CA ARG A 281 10.17 -11.86 -10.76
C ARG A 281 9.91 -10.69 -11.70
N LEU A 282 8.90 -9.86 -11.41
CA LEU A 282 8.67 -8.62 -12.14
C LEU A 282 9.88 -7.67 -11.99
N ALA A 283 10.37 -7.47 -10.76
CA ALA A 283 11.56 -6.67 -10.46
C ALA A 283 12.82 -7.15 -11.21
N GLN A 284 13.04 -8.46 -11.35
CA GLN A 284 14.15 -9.00 -12.15
C GLN A 284 14.02 -8.72 -13.65
N SER A 285 12.79 -8.63 -14.16
CA SER A 285 12.50 -8.51 -15.58
C SER A 285 12.53 -7.08 -16.12
N ARG A 286 13.05 -6.13 -15.31
CA ARG A 286 13.04 -4.67 -15.51
C ARG A 286 12.74 -4.25 -16.95
N ARG A 287 11.61 -3.59 -17.14
CA ARG A 287 11.21 -3.02 -18.42
C ARG A 287 11.39 -1.52 -18.43
N VAL A 288 11.89 -1.03 -19.56
CA VAL A 288 11.97 0.40 -19.84
C VAL A 288 10.63 0.83 -20.46
N TYR A 289 10.10 1.96 -19.99
CA TYR A 289 8.98 2.62 -20.63
C TYR A 289 9.50 3.41 -21.85
N ASP A 290 9.31 2.84 -23.04
CA ASP A 290 9.73 3.44 -24.31
C ASP A 290 8.84 4.63 -24.75
#